data_AF-A0A8J2LA13-F1
#
_entry.id   AF-A0A8J2LA13-F1
#
_cell.length_a   1.000
_cell.length_b   1.000
_cell.length_c   1.000
_cell.angle_alpha   90.00
_cell.angle_beta   90.00
_cell.angle_gamma   90.00
#
_symmetry.space_group_name_H-M   'P 1'
#
loop_
_entity.id
_entity.type
_entity.pdbx_description
1 polymer ?
#
loop_
_entity_poly.entity_id
_entity_poly.type
_entity_poly.pdbx_seq_one_letter_code
_entity_poly.pdbx_strand_id
1 'polypeptide(L)'
;LQWLRPPQIKARKRKEITRRNSITKGWAICSHIQPSDISQGTLGDCWFLSSIAVVASKPELIHKLILIQQMELAGAYMFRLCKDGVWKTVIVDDQLPCDERGRLVFAKRYSPRTFY
;
A
#
# COMPACT_ATOMS: atom_id res chain seq x y z
N LEU A 1 10.00 10.58 13.33
CA LEU A 1 9.26 9.50 12.67
C LEU A 1 8.05 9.17 13.54
N GLN A 2 6.85 9.02 12.98
CA GLN A 2 5.63 8.70 13.72
C GLN A 2 4.90 7.53 13.06
N TRP A 3 4.23 6.69 13.85
CA TRP A 3 3.42 5.58 13.36
C TRP A 3 1.96 6.02 13.28
N LEU A 4 1.37 5.98 12.09
CA LEU A 4 0.01 6.45 11.85
C LEU A 4 -0.81 5.35 11.20
N ARG A 5 -2.07 5.20 11.64
CA ARG A 5 -3.06 4.34 10.97
C ARG A 5 -3.57 5.01 9.71
N PRO A 6 -4.13 4.27 8.73
CA PRO A 6 -4.56 4.83 7.45
C PRO A 6 -5.44 6.09 7.56
N PRO A 7 -6.45 6.18 8.45
CA PRO A 7 -7.27 7.39 8.60
C PRO A 7 -6.49 8.64 9.03
N GLN A 8 -5.32 8.47 9.65
CA GLN A 8 -4.48 9.56 10.16
C GLN A 8 -3.42 10.03 9.15
N ILE A 9 -3.17 9.25 8.10
CA ILE A 9 -2.13 9.53 7.11
C ILE A 9 -2.60 10.63 6.15
N LYS A 10 -1.78 11.68 5.99
CA LYS A 10 -2.07 12.76 5.05
C LYS A 10 -1.68 12.32 3.64
N ALA A 11 -2.69 11.96 2.84
CA ALA A 11 -2.53 11.92 1.39
C ALA A 11 -2.17 13.33 0.87
N ARG A 12 -1.35 13.40 -0.18
CA ARG A 12 -0.98 14.68 -0.80
C ARG A 12 -2.23 15.30 -1.44
N LYS A 13 -2.95 16.16 -0.71
CA LYS A 13 -4.11 16.91 -1.25
C LYS A 13 -3.62 17.86 -2.34
N ARG A 14 -4.18 17.74 -3.55
CA ARG A 14 -4.08 18.80 -4.58
C ARG A 14 -5.24 19.77 -4.37
N LYS A 15 -4.97 21.08 -4.44
CA LYS A 15 -6.01 22.11 -4.54
C LYS A 15 -6.68 21.94 -5.90
N GLU A 16 -7.91 21.47 -5.95
CA GLU A 16 -8.77 21.64 -7.11
C GLU A 16 -10.23 21.79 -6.67
N ILE A 17 -10.86 22.82 -7.22
CA ILE A 17 -12.24 23.23 -6.98
C ILE A 17 -13.13 22.35 -7.85
N THR A 18 -13.74 21.30 -7.31
CA THR A 18 -14.90 20.69 -7.95
C THR A 18 -15.88 20.20 -6.89
N ARG A 19 -17.05 20.85 -6.85
CA ARG A 19 -18.24 20.35 -6.18
C ARG A 19 -18.58 18.97 -6.73
N ARG A 20 -18.47 17.92 -5.91
CA ARG A 20 -19.31 16.71 -5.92
C ARG A 20 -18.91 15.83 -4.73
N ASN A 21 -19.91 15.50 -3.91
CA ASN A 21 -19.83 14.51 -2.83
C ASN A 21 -19.15 13.24 -3.32
N SER A 22 -17.84 13.15 -3.12
CA SER A 22 -17.07 11.94 -3.33
C SER A 22 -16.92 11.34 -1.95
N ILE A 23 -17.75 10.33 -1.65
CA ILE A 23 -17.53 9.44 -0.51
C ILE A 23 -16.05 9.08 -0.56
N THR A 24 -15.30 9.48 0.46
CA THR A 24 -13.89 9.15 0.58
C THR A 24 -13.79 7.63 0.55
N LYS A 25 -13.41 7.07 -0.60
CA LYS A 25 -13.17 5.64 -0.73
C LYS A 25 -12.06 5.34 0.28
N GLY A 26 -12.40 4.57 1.31
CA GLY A 26 -11.53 4.28 2.44
C GLY A 26 -10.20 3.69 1.99
N TRP A 27 -9.22 3.73 2.90
CA TRP A 27 -7.94 3.07 2.71
C TRP A 27 -8.14 1.55 2.61
N ALA A 28 -8.37 1.06 1.40
CA ALA A 28 -8.45 -0.35 1.11
C ALA A 28 -7.17 -0.81 0.41
N ILE A 29 -6.75 -2.05 0.66
CA ILE A 29 -5.85 -2.71 -0.27
C ILE A 29 -6.64 -2.90 -1.57
N CYS A 30 -6.26 -2.15 -2.61
CA CYS A 30 -6.94 -2.19 -3.88
C CYS A 30 -6.96 -3.63 -4.41
N SER A 31 -8.14 -4.08 -4.87
CA SER A 31 -8.31 -5.38 -5.53
C SER A 31 -7.45 -5.53 -6.79
N HIS A 32 -6.94 -4.42 -7.32
CA HIS A 32 -6.08 -4.36 -8.49
C HIS A 32 -4.80 -3.62 -8.12
N ILE A 33 -3.72 -4.38 -7.94
CA ILE A 33 -2.36 -3.84 -7.72
C ILE A 33 -1.64 -3.90 -9.07
N GLN A 34 -1.12 -2.76 -9.51
CA GLN A 34 -0.33 -2.65 -10.73
C GLN A 34 1.15 -2.46 -10.41
N PRO A 35 2.09 -2.87 -11.28
CA PRO A 35 3.51 -2.57 -11.11
C PRO A 35 3.80 -1.07 -10.94
N SER A 36 3.03 -0.22 -11.62
CA SER A 36 3.11 1.24 -11.52
C SER A 36 2.68 1.79 -10.16
N ASP A 37 2.03 0.98 -9.32
CA ASP A 37 1.65 1.34 -7.95
C ASP A 37 2.80 1.22 -6.96
N ILE A 38 3.98 0.76 -7.38
CA ILE A 38 5.11 0.56 -6.47
C ILE A 38 6.12 1.68 -6.72
N SER A 39 6.08 2.70 -5.85
CA SER A 39 7.07 3.78 -5.82
C SER A 39 8.02 3.57 -4.65
N GLN A 40 9.32 3.62 -4.92
CA GLN A 40 10.33 3.53 -3.87
C GLN A 40 10.25 4.73 -2.91
N GLY A 41 10.39 4.43 -1.63
CA GLY A 41 10.52 5.42 -0.57
C GLY A 41 11.96 5.89 -0.40
N THR A 42 12.32 6.27 0.83
CA THR A 42 13.71 6.68 1.16
C THR A 42 14.62 5.52 1.52
N LEU A 43 14.10 4.28 1.56
CA LEU A 43 14.87 3.08 1.90
C LEU A 43 15.56 2.51 0.65
N GLY A 44 16.75 1.95 0.83
CA GLY A 44 17.52 1.26 -0.21
C GLY A 44 17.02 -0.16 -0.51
N ASP A 45 15.71 -0.36 -0.58
CA ASP A 45 15.04 -1.66 -0.76
C ASP A 45 14.52 -1.88 -2.20
N CYS A 46 15.09 -1.17 -3.18
CA CYS A 46 14.69 -1.26 -4.59
C CYS A 46 14.70 -2.70 -5.12
N TRP A 47 15.68 -3.51 -4.74
CA TRP A 47 15.78 -4.92 -5.11
C TRP A 47 14.52 -5.71 -4.71
N PHE A 48 13.97 -5.41 -3.53
CA PHE A 48 12.76 -6.02 -3.03
C PHE A 48 11.53 -5.48 -3.76
N LEU A 49 11.42 -4.15 -3.90
CA LEU A 49 10.28 -3.51 -4.57
C LEU A 49 10.17 -3.89 -6.05
N SER A 50 11.29 -4.03 -6.76
CA SER A 50 11.32 -4.52 -8.13
C SER A 50 10.76 -5.94 -8.23
N SER A 51 11.06 -6.81 -7.26
CA SER A 51 10.48 -8.16 -7.23
C SER A 51 8.96 -8.12 -7.02
N ILE A 52 8.46 -7.27 -6.14
CA ILE A 52 7.01 -7.08 -5.93
C ILE A 52 6.35 -6.55 -7.20
N ALA A 53 6.99 -5.62 -7.92
CA ALA A 53 6.45 -5.08 -9.17
C ALA A 53 6.34 -6.13 -10.27
N VAL A 54 7.31 -7.05 -10.36
CA VAL A 54 7.23 -8.20 -11.27
C VAL A 54 6.07 -9.11 -10.86
N VAL A 55 5.88 -9.39 -9.58
CA VAL A 55 4.73 -10.19 -9.12
C VAL A 55 3.41 -9.47 -9.41
N ALA A 56 3.35 -8.16 -9.24
CA ALA A 56 2.16 -7.34 -9.52
C ALA A 56 1.76 -7.32 -11.00
N SER A 57 2.67 -7.65 -11.92
CA SER A 57 2.30 -7.83 -13.34
C SER A 57 1.42 -9.07 -13.59
N LYS A 58 1.31 -9.96 -12.60
CA LYS A 58 0.54 -11.20 -12.62
C LYS A 58 -0.45 -11.22 -11.45
N PRO A 59 -1.68 -10.70 -11.63
CA PRO A 59 -2.66 -10.57 -10.56
C PRO A 59 -2.90 -11.86 -9.76
N GLU A 60 -2.88 -13.01 -10.43
CA GLU A 60 -3.03 -14.34 -9.85
C GLU A 60 -1.95 -14.69 -8.82
N LEU A 61 -0.75 -14.11 -8.93
CA LEU A 61 0.33 -14.29 -7.96
C LEU A 61 0.17 -13.36 -6.76
N ILE A 62 -0.24 -12.11 -6.98
CA ILE A 62 -0.53 -11.17 -5.88
C ILE A 62 -1.64 -11.71 -4.98
N HIS A 63 -2.71 -12.28 -5.54
CA HIS A 63 -3.79 -12.87 -4.75
C HIS A 63 -3.33 -14.06 -3.88
N LYS A 64 -2.22 -14.73 -4.24
CA LYS A 64 -1.62 -15.77 -3.40
C LYS A 64 -0.76 -15.20 -2.27
N LEU A 65 -0.21 -14.01 -2.45
CA LEU A 65 0.63 -13.34 -1.46
C LEU A 65 -0.17 -12.54 -0.44
N ILE A 66 -1.32 -11.96 -0.83
CA ILE A 66 -2.09 -11.09 0.06
C ILE A 66 -3.47 -11.69 0.35
N LEU A 67 -3.70 -12.05 1.60
CA LEU A 67 -4.92 -12.72 2.09
C LEU A 67 -5.85 -11.66 2.72
N ILE A 68 -6.31 -10.68 1.92
CA ILE A 68 -6.94 -9.45 2.46
C ILE A 68 -8.35 -9.62 3.03
N GLN A 69 -9.09 -10.68 2.68
CA GLN A 69 -10.53 -10.49 2.49
C GLN A 69 -11.39 -10.17 3.73
N GLN A 70 -10.88 -10.26 4.98
CA GLN A 70 -11.70 -10.04 6.18
C GLN A 70 -11.04 -9.25 7.34
N MET A 71 -9.78 -8.81 7.24
CA MET A 71 -9.07 -8.20 8.39
C MET A 71 -8.93 -6.66 8.34
N GLU A 72 -9.36 -6.01 7.25
CA GLU A 72 -9.28 -4.55 7.10
C GLU A 72 -10.02 -3.80 8.23
N LEU A 73 -11.19 -4.31 8.65
CA LEU A 73 -11.96 -3.73 9.76
C LEU A 73 -11.25 -3.85 11.12
N ALA A 74 -10.31 -4.78 11.25
CA ALA A 74 -9.52 -4.99 12.47
C ALA A 74 -8.19 -4.21 12.47
N GLY A 75 -7.88 -3.46 11.39
CA GLY A 75 -6.62 -2.74 11.26
C GLY A 75 -5.40 -3.66 11.11
N ALA A 76 -5.59 -4.84 10.51
CA ALA A 76 -4.52 -5.79 10.27
C ALA A 76 -4.61 -6.44 8.89
N TYR A 77 -3.47 -6.90 8.36
CA TYR A 77 -3.36 -7.51 7.05
C TYR A 77 -2.54 -8.80 7.13
N MET A 78 -2.94 -9.80 6.34
CA MET A 78 -2.26 -11.08 6.27
C MET A 78 -1.51 -11.23 4.95
N PHE A 79 -0.23 -11.55 5.06
CA PHE A 79 0.66 -11.79 3.93
C PHE A 79 1.22 -13.20 3.97
N ARG A 80 1.28 -13.87 2.82
CA ARG A 80 1.91 -15.17 2.67
C ARG A 80 3.25 -14.97 1.95
N LEU A 81 4.36 -15.26 2.64
CA LEU A 81 5.71 -15.12 2.12
C LEU A 81 6.39 -16.49 2.07
N CYS A 82 7.19 -16.73 1.03
CA CYS A 82 8.04 -17.92 0.96
C CYS A 82 9.42 -17.56 1.48
N LYS A 83 9.86 -18.21 2.57
CA LYS A 83 11.19 -18.05 3.15
C LYS A 83 11.83 -19.43 3.27
N ASP A 84 13.01 -19.59 2.67
CA ASP A 84 13.78 -20.84 2.69
C ASP A 84 12.97 -22.04 2.14
N GLY A 85 12.15 -21.81 1.11
CA GLY A 85 11.27 -22.81 0.51
C GLY A 85 9.98 -23.10 1.30
N VAL A 86 9.79 -22.46 2.45
CA VAL A 86 8.63 -22.68 3.32
C VAL A 86 7.69 -21.48 3.27
N TRP A 87 6.42 -21.75 3.00
CA TRP A 87 5.36 -20.74 3.05
C TRP A 87 5.00 -20.40 4.48
N LYS A 88 5.05 -19.10 4.81
CA LYS A 88 4.68 -18.56 6.12
C LYS A 88 3.64 -17.46 5.96
N THR A 89 2.66 -17.46 6.84
CA THR A 89 1.66 -16.39 6.92
C THR A 89 2.05 -15.43 8.03
N VAL A 90 2.14 -14.14 7.71
CA VAL A 90 2.51 -13.06 8.61
C VAL A 90 1.33 -12.11 8.73
N ILE A 91 0.98 -11.73 9.96
CA ILE A 91 -0.03 -10.72 10.24
C ILE A 91 0.69 -9.42 10.55
N VAL A 92 0.27 -8.32 9.92
CA VAL A 92 0.89 -6.99 10.04
C VAL A 92 -0.20 -5.98 10.39
N ASP A 93 0.00 -5.18 11.43
CA ASP A 93 -0.88 -4.06 11.80
C ASP A 93 -0.83 -2.96 10.72
N ASP A 94 -1.90 -2.17 10.62
CA ASP A 94 -2.03 -1.10 9.62
C ASP A 94 -1.30 0.21 9.98
N GLN A 95 -0.56 0.26 11.09
CA GLN A 95 0.31 1.38 11.41
C GLN A 95 1.50 1.46 10.45
N LEU A 96 1.61 2.61 9.78
CA LEU A 96 2.65 2.86 8.80
C LEU A 96 3.58 4.01 9.25
N PRO A 97 4.90 3.87 9.03
CA PRO A 97 5.86 4.94 9.29
C PRO A 97 5.62 6.18 8.44
N CYS A 98 5.49 7.33 9.11
CA CYS A 98 5.27 8.63 8.51
C CYS A 98 6.29 9.67 8.99
N ASP A 99 6.54 10.67 8.15
CA ASP A 99 7.31 11.86 8.51
C ASP A 99 6.51 12.79 9.45
N GLU A 100 7.15 13.84 9.95
CA GLU A 100 6.52 14.85 10.82
C GLU A 100 5.31 15.54 10.17
N ARG A 101 5.23 15.54 8.84
CA ARG A 101 4.11 16.08 8.07
C ARG A 101 2.98 15.08 7.86
N GLY A 102 3.13 13.85 8.35
CA GLY A 102 2.14 12.76 8.24
C GLY A 102 2.15 12.06 6.88
N ARG A 103 3.28 12.07 6.17
CA ARG A 103 3.44 11.42 4.85
C ARG A 103 4.24 10.13 4.96
N LEU A 104 3.85 9.11 4.19
CA LEU A 104 4.58 7.83 4.10
C LEU A 104 6.04 8.02 3.65
N VAL A 105 6.95 7.38 4.39
CA VAL A 105 8.42 7.45 4.16
C VAL A 105 8.97 6.27 3.34
N PHE A 106 8.32 5.10 3.45
CA PHE A 106 8.67 3.90 2.68
C PHE A 106 7.89 3.83 1.37
N ALA A 107 7.90 2.65 0.74
CA ALA A 107 7.20 2.38 -0.49
C ALA A 107 5.73 2.81 -0.41
N LYS A 108 5.25 3.42 -1.48
CA LYS A 108 3.89 3.95 -1.58
C LYS A 108 3.42 3.96 -3.01
N ARG A 109 2.11 4.07 -3.22
CA ARG A 109 1.54 4.24 -4.54
C ARG A 109 2.12 5.47 -5.24
N TYR A 110 2.76 5.26 -6.38
CA TYR A 110 3.04 6.36 -7.29
C TYR A 110 1.70 6.84 -7.81
N SER A 111 1.34 8.09 -7.52
CA SER A 111 0.23 8.76 -8.19
C SER A 111 0.83 9.72 -9.20
N PRO A 112 1.03 9.29 -10.46
CA PRO A 112 1.43 10.18 -11.53
C PRO A 112 0.23 11.05 -11.88
N ARG A 113 0.04 12.18 -11.20
CA ARG A 113 -0.86 13.26 -11.66
C ARG A 113 -2.36 12.82 -11.65
N THR A 114 -3.35 13.71 -11.51
CA THR A 114 -3.87 14.62 -12.56
C THR A 114 -4.12 13.82 -13.84
N PHE A 115 -5.40 13.68 -14.23
CA PHE A 115 -5.97 12.85 -15.32
C PHE A 115 -5.86 11.34 -15.01
N TYR A 116 -6.90 10.58 -14.66
CA TYR A 116 -8.33 10.56 -15.01
C TYR A 116 -9.19 10.13 -13.82
#